data_AF-A0A316QKD5-F1
#
_entry.id   AF-A0A316QKD5-F1
#
_cell.length_a   1.000
_cell.length_b   1.000
_cell.length_c   1.000
_cell.angle_alpha   90.00
_cell.angle_beta   90.00
_cell.angle_gamma   90.00
#
_symmetry.space_group_name_H-M   'P 1'
#
loop_
_entity.id
_entity.type
_entity.pdbx_description
1 polymer ?
#
loop_
_entity_poly.entity_id
_entity_poly.type
_entity_poly.pdbx_seq_one_letter_code
_entity_poly.pdbx_strand_id
1 'polypeptide(L)'
;MRFRGRPQYYPLKRQADAQQTLEQQPEAAAQALTQTAAAPRAMEEQTGYLLLQVSTAQGAIPIVGASIVISIGDDLLYNLTTDAEGKSITMSIKAPSAELSQDPSEDARPYSTCDATVYFPGYYTNIYKNVQIFSGITSLQNVFLIPLPESQRNERLTIIYDASPHSLYEEGAE
;
A
#
# COMPACT_ATOMS: atom_id res chain seq x y z
N MET A 1 34.37 44.73 14.13
CA MET A 1 33.03 45.31 14.36
C MET A 1 33.05 46.82 14.18
N ARG A 2 32.18 47.37 13.32
CA ARG A 2 31.47 48.67 13.44
C ARG A 2 30.62 48.86 12.17
N PHE A 3 29.34 48.48 12.25
CA PHE A 3 28.35 48.58 11.19
C PHE A 3 27.98 50.06 10.95
N ARG A 4 28.04 50.53 9.69
CA ARG A 4 27.48 51.82 9.26
C ARG A 4 26.06 51.58 8.74
N GLY A 5 25.05 51.91 9.54
CA GLY A 5 23.66 51.98 9.10
C GLY A 5 23.28 53.43 8.76
N ARG A 6 22.77 53.68 7.55
CA ARG A 6 22.04 54.90 7.19
C ARG A 6 20.53 54.59 7.23
N PRO A 7 19.69 55.38 7.90
CA PRO A 7 18.24 55.19 7.85
C PRO A 7 17.65 55.87 6.60
N GLN A 8 16.85 55.15 5.82
CA GLN A 8 15.96 55.75 4.83
C GLN A 8 14.54 55.82 5.39
N TYR A 9 13.98 57.03 5.39
CA TYR A 9 12.58 57.33 5.66
C TYR A 9 11.83 57.40 4.32
N TYR A 10 10.61 56.83 4.27
CA TYR A 10 9.60 57.18 3.26
C TYR A 10 8.26 57.50 3.96
N PRO A 11 7.53 58.54 3.51
CA PRO A 11 6.40 59.10 4.25
C PRO A 11 5.07 58.35 4.04
N LEU A 12 4.28 58.32 5.11
CA LEU A 12 2.85 57.98 5.12
C LEU A 12 2.02 59.03 4.37
N LYS A 13 1.11 58.59 3.50
CA LYS A 13 -0.08 59.36 3.12
C LYS A 13 -1.33 58.70 3.69
N ARG A 14 -2.12 59.49 4.42
CA ARG A 14 -3.37 59.15 5.10
C ARG A 14 -4.55 59.67 4.25
N GLN A 15 -5.47 58.74 3.96
CA GLN A 15 -6.95 58.76 3.84
C GLN A 15 -7.68 60.03 3.33
N ALA A 16 -8.67 59.85 2.44
CA ALA A 16 -10.11 59.94 2.78
C ALA A 16 -11.04 59.84 1.55
N ASP A 17 -12.14 59.11 1.76
CA ASP A 17 -13.49 59.19 1.17
C ASP A 17 -13.75 58.98 -0.34
N ALA A 18 -14.36 57.83 -0.67
CA ALA A 18 -15.64 57.79 -1.41
C ALA A 18 -16.27 56.37 -1.37
N GLN A 19 -17.34 56.28 -0.58
CA GLN A 19 -18.46 55.33 -0.54
C GLN A 19 -18.64 54.28 -1.65
N GLN A 20 -18.74 53.02 -1.19
CA GLN A 20 -19.83 52.06 -1.42
C GLN A 20 -20.36 51.87 -2.86
N THR A 21 -19.99 50.72 -3.44
CA THR A 21 -20.98 49.79 -4.02
C THR A 21 -20.66 48.37 -3.56
N LEU A 22 -21.65 47.76 -2.90
CA LEU A 22 -21.77 46.34 -2.59
C LEU A 22 -21.68 45.53 -3.90
N GLU A 23 -20.94 44.42 -3.89
CA GLU A 23 -21.46 43.06 -4.12
C GLU A 23 -20.31 42.02 -4.12
N GLN A 24 -20.39 41.08 -3.17
CA GLN A 24 -19.93 39.68 -3.24
C GLN A 24 -18.43 39.36 -3.13
N GLN A 25 -17.99 38.93 -1.93
CA GLN A 25 -17.38 37.59 -1.67
C GLN A 25 -16.89 37.47 -0.21
N PRO A 26 -17.48 36.60 0.63
CA PRO A 26 -16.79 36.04 1.79
C PRO A 26 -15.99 34.77 1.37
N GLU A 27 -14.97 34.40 2.14
CA GLU A 27 -14.28 33.09 2.12
C GLU A 27 -13.14 32.84 1.10
N ALA A 28 -12.08 33.65 1.13
CA ALA A 28 -10.78 33.26 0.55
C ALA A 28 -9.61 33.41 1.53
N ALA A 29 -9.87 33.30 2.83
CA ALA A 29 -8.87 33.43 3.89
C ALA A 29 -8.72 32.15 4.71
N ALA A 30 -8.50 31.00 4.06
CA ALA A 30 -8.11 29.77 4.76
C ALA A 30 -7.49 28.67 3.88
N GLN A 31 -6.74 28.98 2.81
CA GLN A 31 -5.98 27.94 2.08
C GLN A 31 -4.61 28.46 1.63
N ALA A 32 -3.82 28.90 2.60
CA ALA A 32 -2.40 29.14 2.42
C ALA A 32 -1.61 28.17 3.30
N LEU A 33 -1.54 26.89 2.91
CA LEU A 33 -0.46 25.98 3.31
C LEU A 33 -0.15 25.02 2.15
N THR A 34 1.09 25.12 1.67
CA THR A 34 1.85 24.08 0.93
C THR A 34 1.45 23.77 -0.51
N GLN A 35 1.67 24.74 -1.40
CA GLN A 35 1.97 24.46 -2.81
C GLN A 35 3.38 24.97 -3.13
N THR A 36 4.39 24.18 -2.74
CA THR A 36 5.78 24.31 -3.21
C THR A 36 6.44 22.95 -3.05
N ALA A 37 6.43 22.18 -4.13
CA ALA A 37 7.47 21.25 -4.58
C ALA A 37 6.91 20.41 -5.75
N ALA A 38 6.72 21.06 -6.91
CA ALA A 38 6.63 20.33 -8.16
C ALA A 38 8.04 19.85 -8.53
N ALA A 39 8.40 18.65 -8.08
CA ALA A 39 9.43 17.82 -8.71
C ALA A 39 8.78 17.07 -9.89
N PRO A 40 9.54 16.63 -10.92
CA PRO A 40 8.95 16.07 -12.14
C PRO A 40 8.09 14.85 -11.82
N ARG A 41 6.83 14.84 -12.32
CA ARG A 41 5.80 13.80 -12.17
C ARG A 41 6.17 12.48 -12.87
N ALA A 42 7.35 11.94 -12.59
CA ALA A 42 7.70 10.57 -12.91
C ALA A 42 7.02 9.68 -11.87
N MET A 43 6.30 8.64 -12.30
CA MET A 43 5.91 7.46 -11.51
C MET A 43 6.43 7.50 -10.06
N GLU A 44 5.69 8.14 -9.15
CA GLU A 44 6.10 8.18 -7.74
C GLU A 44 5.84 6.76 -7.21
N GLU A 45 6.86 5.91 -7.22
CA GLU A 45 6.82 4.59 -6.60
C GLU A 45 6.71 4.82 -5.09
N GLN A 46 5.51 4.62 -4.57
CA GLN A 46 5.25 4.67 -3.14
C GLN A 46 5.56 3.31 -2.52
N THR A 47 5.58 3.24 -1.19
CA THR A 47 5.79 1.97 -0.47
C THR A 47 4.47 1.52 0.14
N GLY A 48 4.07 0.29 -0.17
CA GLY A 48 3.06 -0.45 0.59
C GLY A 48 3.72 -1.41 1.56
N TYR A 49 2.96 -1.90 2.54
CA TYR A 49 3.46 -2.85 3.53
C TYR A 49 2.64 -4.12 3.49
N LEU A 50 3.30 -5.27 3.58
CA LEU A 50 2.66 -6.59 3.65
C LEU A 50 3.07 -7.30 4.93
N LEU A 51 2.08 -7.79 5.66
CA LEU A 51 2.24 -8.61 6.84
C LEU A 51 1.46 -9.91 6.64
N LEU A 52 2.16 -11.05 6.65
CA LEU A 52 1.51 -12.37 6.69
C LEU A 52 1.37 -12.84 8.13
N GLN A 53 0.23 -13.43 8.44
CA GLN A 53 -0.03 -14.14 9.68
C GLN A 53 -0.42 -15.58 9.37
N VAL A 54 0.46 -16.52 9.73
CA VAL A 54 0.32 -17.96 9.47
C VAL A 54 -0.17 -18.66 10.73
N SER A 55 -1.24 -19.40 10.56
CA SER A 55 -1.89 -20.15 11.63
C SER A 55 -2.45 -21.46 11.09
N THR A 56 -2.80 -22.39 11.98
CA THR A 56 -3.60 -23.56 11.63
C THR A 56 -4.99 -23.14 11.17
N ALA A 57 -5.73 -24.06 10.54
CA ALA A 57 -7.13 -23.85 10.16
C ALA A 57 -7.93 -23.08 11.23
N GLN A 58 -8.71 -22.09 10.78
CA GLN A 58 -9.52 -21.17 11.59
C GLN A 58 -8.77 -20.24 12.55
N GLY A 59 -7.44 -20.07 12.42
CA GLY A 59 -6.69 -19.11 13.23
C GLY A 59 -6.42 -19.57 14.66
N ALA A 60 -6.60 -20.86 14.95
CA ALA A 60 -6.54 -21.38 16.32
C ALA A 60 -5.13 -21.35 16.91
N ILE A 61 -4.11 -21.75 16.13
CA ILE A 61 -2.74 -21.91 16.63
C ILE A 61 -1.77 -21.22 15.66
N PRO A 62 -0.95 -20.26 16.12
CA PRO A 62 0.08 -19.66 15.28
C PRO A 62 1.15 -20.71 14.91
N ILE A 63 1.64 -20.66 13.67
CA ILE A 63 2.67 -21.59 13.20
C ILE A 63 4.00 -20.85 13.18
N VAL A 64 4.92 -21.30 14.03
CA VAL A 64 6.28 -20.78 14.16
C VAL A 64 7.22 -21.45 13.16
N GLY A 65 8.06 -20.68 12.48
CA GLY A 65 9.05 -21.20 11.55
C GLY A 65 8.48 -21.68 10.21
N ALA A 66 7.27 -21.25 9.83
CA ALA A 66 6.76 -21.43 8.47
C ALA A 66 7.58 -20.60 7.50
N SER A 67 8.05 -21.22 6.41
CA SER A 67 8.80 -20.56 5.35
C SER A 67 7.84 -19.77 4.47
N ILE A 68 8.17 -18.51 4.24
CA ILE A 68 7.41 -17.56 3.43
C ILE A 68 8.32 -17.07 2.33
N VAL A 69 7.89 -17.22 1.09
CA VAL A 69 8.56 -16.70 -0.10
C VAL A 69 7.61 -15.73 -0.78
N ILE A 70 8.05 -14.50 -0.98
CA ILE A 70 7.30 -13.48 -1.71
C ILE A 70 8.01 -13.18 -3.02
N SER A 71 7.26 -13.21 -4.12
CA SER A 71 7.72 -12.86 -5.46
C SER A 71 6.81 -11.81 -6.11
N ILE A 72 7.36 -11.00 -7.01
CA ILE A 72 6.58 -10.12 -7.90
C ILE A 72 6.90 -10.52 -9.33
N GLY A 73 5.92 -11.08 -10.03
CA GLY A 73 6.17 -11.70 -11.33
C GLY A 73 7.16 -12.86 -11.18
N ASP A 74 8.32 -12.74 -11.82
CA ASP A 74 9.39 -13.76 -11.77
C ASP A 74 10.46 -13.45 -10.70
N ASP A 75 10.46 -12.24 -10.13
CA ASP A 75 11.48 -11.78 -9.19
C ASP A 75 11.15 -12.18 -7.75
N LEU A 76 12.07 -12.91 -7.09
CA LEU A 76 12.00 -13.19 -5.67
C LEU A 76 12.39 -11.94 -4.87
N LEU A 77 11.48 -11.46 -4.01
CA LEU A 77 11.72 -10.30 -3.16
C LEU A 77 12.13 -10.65 -1.74
N TYR A 78 11.41 -11.59 -1.11
CA TYR A 78 11.61 -11.94 0.29
C TYR A 78 11.60 -13.45 0.48
N ASN A 79 12.47 -13.92 1.35
CA ASN A 79 12.46 -15.27 1.88
C ASN A 79 12.65 -15.19 3.40
N LEU A 80 11.59 -15.51 4.13
CA LEU A 80 11.45 -15.24 5.55
C LEU A 80 10.85 -16.45 6.25
N THR A 81 10.88 -16.43 7.58
CA THR A 81 10.20 -17.41 8.42
C THR A 81 9.32 -16.71 9.43
N THR A 82 8.23 -17.35 9.84
CA THR A 82 7.34 -16.81 10.87
C THR A 82 7.94 -16.86 12.28
N ASP A 83 7.60 -15.86 13.09
CA ASP A 83 8.01 -15.75 14.49
C ASP A 83 7.11 -16.58 15.44
N ALA A 84 7.30 -16.41 16.75
CA ALA A 84 6.54 -17.10 17.80
C ALA A 84 5.02 -16.82 17.76
N GLU A 85 4.60 -15.66 17.27
CA GLU A 85 3.20 -15.30 17.06
C GLU A 85 2.65 -15.76 15.70
N GLY A 86 3.46 -16.48 14.91
CA GLY A 86 3.11 -16.93 13.57
C GLY A 86 3.07 -15.78 12.55
N LYS A 87 3.66 -14.62 12.86
CA LYS A 87 3.68 -13.47 11.95
C LYS A 87 4.99 -13.46 11.17
N SER A 88 4.95 -12.85 10.00
CA SER A 88 6.17 -12.43 9.29
C SER A 88 6.63 -11.07 9.80
N ILE A 89 7.86 -10.69 9.45
CA ILE A 89 8.25 -9.28 9.54
C ILE A 89 7.41 -8.46 8.54
N THR A 90 7.19 -7.19 8.84
CA THR A 90 6.53 -6.28 7.90
C THR A 90 7.44 -6.06 6.69
N MET A 91 6.97 -6.44 5.51
CA MET A 91 7.71 -6.33 4.25
C MET A 91 7.29 -5.05 3.53
N SER A 92 8.27 -4.23 3.17
CA SER A 92 8.06 -3.06 2.32
C SER A 92 8.08 -3.47 0.86
N ILE A 93 6.99 -3.25 0.15
CA ILE A 93 6.85 -3.57 -1.28
C ILE A 93 6.59 -2.27 -2.04
N LYS A 94 7.31 -2.07 -3.14
CA LYS A 94 7.05 -0.94 -4.03
C LYS A 94 5.63 -1.05 -4.61
N ALA A 95 4.87 0.04 -4.54
CA ALA A 95 3.50 0.13 -5.01
C ALA A 95 3.32 1.42 -5.83
N PRO A 96 2.47 1.42 -6.87
CA PRO A 96 2.13 2.62 -7.60
C PRO A 96 1.49 3.64 -6.66
N SER A 97 1.53 4.91 -7.06
CA SER A 97 0.93 5.97 -6.27
C SER A 97 -0.59 5.82 -6.13
N ALA A 98 -1.11 6.01 -4.91
CA ALA A 98 -2.56 6.05 -4.65
C ALA A 98 -3.31 7.09 -5.49
N GLU A 99 -2.65 8.15 -5.96
CA GLU A 99 -3.25 9.15 -6.85
C GLU A 99 -3.75 8.54 -8.18
N LEU A 100 -3.19 7.40 -8.60
CA LEU A 100 -3.71 6.63 -9.75
C LEU A 100 -5.10 6.05 -9.50
N SER A 101 -5.55 5.88 -8.24
CA SER A 101 -6.92 5.46 -7.93
C SER A 101 -7.96 6.53 -8.27
N GLN A 102 -7.53 7.79 -8.42
CA GLN A 102 -8.40 8.91 -8.77
C GLN A 102 -8.51 9.11 -10.29
N ASP A 103 -7.66 8.43 -11.07
CA ASP A 103 -7.73 8.46 -12.52
C ASP A 103 -8.63 7.32 -13.02
N PRO A 104 -9.73 7.60 -13.73
CA PRO A 104 -10.64 6.58 -14.24
C PRO A 104 -10.10 5.84 -15.47
N SER A 105 -8.84 6.04 -15.86
CA SER A 105 -8.22 5.33 -16.97
C SER A 105 -7.84 3.90 -16.57
N GLU A 106 -8.32 2.91 -17.33
CA GLU A 106 -8.11 1.46 -17.11
C GLU A 106 -6.63 1.04 -17.07
N ASP A 107 -5.71 1.84 -17.63
CA ASP A 107 -4.27 1.59 -17.65
C ASP A 107 -3.57 1.90 -16.31
N ALA A 108 -4.22 2.64 -15.41
CA ALA A 108 -3.64 3.09 -14.15
C ALA A 108 -3.99 2.13 -13.00
N ARG A 109 -3.32 0.96 -12.91
CA ARG A 109 -3.50 0.07 -11.74
C ARG A 109 -2.95 0.76 -10.48
N PRO A 110 -3.78 1.06 -9.47
CA PRO A 110 -3.34 1.78 -8.28
C PRO A 110 -2.70 0.89 -7.21
N TYR A 111 -2.41 -0.37 -7.55
CA TYR A 111 -1.84 -1.36 -6.66
C TYR A 111 -0.78 -2.19 -7.37
N SER A 112 0.18 -2.69 -6.60
CA SER A 112 1.07 -3.76 -7.04
C SER A 112 0.46 -5.11 -6.70
N THR A 113 0.76 -6.12 -7.53
CA THR A 113 0.43 -7.51 -7.23
C THR A 113 1.70 -8.27 -6.86
N CYS A 114 1.59 -9.13 -5.86
CA CYS A 114 2.66 -10.06 -5.49
C CYS A 114 2.09 -11.46 -5.27
N ASP A 115 2.97 -12.45 -5.38
CA ASP A 115 2.66 -13.83 -5.09
C ASP A 115 3.35 -14.22 -3.78
N ALA A 116 2.61 -14.88 -2.90
CA ALA A 116 3.11 -15.34 -1.62
C ALA A 116 2.99 -16.86 -1.51
N THR A 117 4.12 -17.54 -1.36
CA THR A 117 4.19 -18.98 -1.13
C THR A 117 4.54 -19.25 0.32
N VAL A 118 3.71 -20.03 1.01
CA VAL A 118 3.90 -20.40 2.41
C VAL A 118 4.01 -21.92 2.54
N TYR A 119 5.07 -22.37 3.19
CA TYR A 119 5.40 -23.77 3.37
C TYR A 119 5.71 -24.10 4.84
N PHE A 120 5.18 -25.22 5.31
CA PHE A 120 5.55 -25.82 6.58
C PHE A 120 5.43 -27.35 6.47
N PRO A 121 6.39 -28.13 7.03
CA PRO A 121 6.39 -29.59 6.90
C PRO A 121 5.13 -30.22 7.52
N GLY A 122 4.53 -31.18 6.81
CA GLY A 122 3.29 -31.85 7.23
C GLY A 122 2.01 -31.08 6.90
N TYR A 123 2.10 -29.97 6.16
CA TYR A 123 0.97 -29.16 5.72
C TYR A 123 0.99 -28.96 4.20
N TYR A 124 -0.17 -28.60 3.64
CA TYR A 124 -0.26 -28.14 2.26
C TYR A 124 0.54 -26.85 2.08
N THR A 125 1.30 -26.77 0.98
CA THR A 125 1.94 -25.53 0.55
C THR A 125 0.86 -24.58 0.03
N ASN A 126 0.75 -23.38 0.58
CA ASN A 126 -0.26 -22.42 0.17
C ASN A 126 0.40 -21.38 -0.74
N ILE A 127 -0.14 -21.18 -1.94
CA ILE A 127 0.31 -20.15 -2.88
C ILE A 127 -0.82 -19.14 -3.04
N TYR A 128 -0.60 -17.90 -2.63
CA TYR A 128 -1.50 -16.79 -2.85
C TYR A 128 -1.00 -16.00 -4.06
N LYS A 129 -1.78 -15.98 -5.12
CA LYS A 129 -1.48 -15.24 -6.34
C LYS A 129 -2.21 -13.91 -6.37
N ASN A 130 -1.61 -12.92 -7.02
CA ASN A 130 -2.23 -11.63 -7.27
C ASN A 130 -2.63 -10.87 -5.99
N VAL A 131 -1.87 -11.00 -4.90
CA VAL A 131 -2.12 -10.28 -3.65
C VAL A 131 -1.90 -8.79 -3.88
N GLN A 132 -2.95 -8.00 -3.68
CA GLN A 132 -2.96 -6.57 -3.96
C GLN A 132 -2.33 -5.78 -2.81
N ILE A 133 -1.33 -4.98 -3.16
CA ILE A 133 -0.58 -4.11 -2.24
C ILE A 133 -0.84 -2.66 -2.62
N PHE A 134 -1.43 -1.93 -1.67
CA PHE A 134 -1.74 -0.51 -1.81
C PHE A 134 -0.64 0.34 -1.15
N SER A 135 -0.37 1.50 -1.72
CA SER A 135 0.61 2.44 -1.18
C SER A 135 0.17 3.02 0.17
N GLY A 136 1.10 3.13 1.11
CA GLY A 136 0.89 3.83 2.38
C GLY A 136 0.09 3.08 3.45
N ILE A 137 -0.40 1.87 3.16
CA ILE A 137 -1.11 1.02 4.13
C ILE A 137 -0.43 -0.34 4.30
N THR A 138 -0.73 -0.98 5.44
CA THR A 138 -0.29 -2.35 5.73
C THR A 138 -1.40 -3.34 5.41
N SER A 139 -1.19 -4.13 4.37
CA SER A 139 -2.02 -5.28 4.03
C SER A 139 -1.71 -6.44 4.98
N LEU A 140 -2.72 -6.91 5.71
CA LEU A 140 -2.63 -8.13 6.52
C LEU A 140 -3.17 -9.31 5.71
N GLN A 141 -2.31 -10.28 5.40
CA GLN A 141 -2.68 -11.51 4.73
C GLN A 141 -2.71 -12.66 5.75
N ASN A 142 -3.90 -13.09 6.12
CA ASN A 142 -4.07 -14.30 6.95
C ASN A 142 -3.86 -15.55 6.09
N VAL A 143 -3.08 -16.48 6.61
CA VAL A 143 -2.77 -17.77 5.99
C VAL A 143 -3.15 -18.88 6.95
N PHE A 144 -3.99 -19.78 6.46
CA PHE A 144 -4.50 -20.91 7.23
C PHE A 144 -3.94 -22.21 6.65
N LEU A 145 -2.88 -22.73 7.26
CA LEU A 145 -2.30 -23.98 6.79
C LEU A 145 -3.19 -25.15 7.17
N ILE A 146 -3.43 -26.00 6.18
CA ILE A 146 -4.20 -27.23 6.31
C ILE A 146 -3.18 -28.38 6.48
N PRO A 147 -3.31 -29.22 7.51
CA PRO A 147 -2.42 -30.37 7.69
C PRO A 147 -2.67 -31.42 6.60
N LEU A 148 -1.61 -32.10 6.17
CA LEU A 148 -1.70 -33.23 5.26
C LEU A 148 -2.31 -34.44 5.98
N PRO A 149 -3.12 -35.27 5.28
CA PRO A 149 -3.57 -36.54 5.84
C PRO A 149 -2.38 -37.46 6.09
N GLU A 150 -2.50 -38.38 7.05
CA GLU A 150 -1.37 -39.23 7.49
C GLU A 150 -0.75 -40.02 6.34
N SER A 151 -1.57 -40.51 5.41
CA SER A 151 -1.14 -41.25 4.22
C SER A 151 -0.27 -40.43 3.27
N GLN A 152 -0.34 -39.09 3.35
CA GLN A 152 0.31 -38.14 2.45
C GLN A 152 1.33 -37.25 3.19
N ARG A 153 1.69 -37.59 4.43
CA ARG A 153 2.55 -36.75 5.30
C ARG A 153 3.94 -36.47 4.71
N ASN A 154 4.41 -37.32 3.78
CA ASN A 154 5.69 -37.17 3.09
C ASN A 154 5.57 -36.52 1.70
N GLU A 155 4.35 -36.19 1.26
CA GLU A 155 4.10 -35.54 -0.02
C GLU A 155 4.17 -34.02 0.11
N ARG A 156 4.46 -33.34 -1.00
CA ARG A 156 4.43 -31.89 -1.07
C ARG A 156 3.27 -31.46 -1.95
N LEU A 157 2.09 -31.39 -1.35
CA LEU A 157 0.87 -30.97 -2.01
C LEU A 157 0.67 -29.46 -1.87
N THR A 158 0.10 -28.84 -2.89
CA THR A 158 -0.04 -27.38 -3.00
C THR A 158 -1.50 -26.99 -3.20
N ILE A 159 -1.92 -25.92 -2.53
CA ILE A 159 -3.20 -25.25 -2.73
C ILE A 159 -2.91 -23.85 -3.25
N ILE A 160 -3.57 -23.46 -4.34
CA ILE A 160 -3.40 -22.15 -4.97
C ILE A 160 -4.67 -21.32 -4.70
N TYR A 161 -4.49 -20.16 -4.09
CA TYR A 161 -5.50 -19.13 -3.90
C TYR A 161 -5.19 -18.01 -4.87
N ASP A 162 -6.14 -17.65 -5.71
CA ASP A 162 -5.97 -16.56 -6.66
C ASP A 162 -6.83 -15.38 -6.24
N ALA A 163 -6.20 -14.25 -5.96
CA ALA A 163 -6.85 -13.01 -5.56
C ALA A 163 -7.10 -12.08 -6.76
N SER A 164 -7.13 -12.63 -7.99
CA SER A 164 -7.47 -11.82 -9.17
C SER A 164 -8.85 -11.19 -8.98
N PRO A 165 -9.03 -9.95 -9.47
CA PRO A 165 -10.34 -9.31 -9.45
C PRO A 165 -11.33 -10.20 -10.17
N HIS A 166 -12.39 -10.63 -9.47
CA HIS A 166 -13.53 -11.26 -10.10
C HIS A 166 -14.19 -10.20 -10.98
N SER A 167 -14.03 -10.32 -12.30
CA SER A 167 -14.84 -9.56 -13.25
C SER A 167 -16.31 -9.91 -13.00
N LEU A 168 -17.14 -8.91 -12.79
CA LEU A 168 -18.59 -9.04 -12.60
C LEU A 168 -19.33 -9.41 -13.91
N TYR A 169 -18.62 -10.05 -14.84
CA TYR A 169 -19.10 -10.53 -16.13
C TYR A 169 -19.01 -12.05 -16.15
N GLU A 170 -19.78 -12.72 -15.31
CA GLU A 170 -20.30 -14.02 -15.75
C GLU A 170 -21.43 -13.72 -16.72
N GLU A 171 -21.04 -13.49 -17.97
CA GLU A 171 -21.93 -13.45 -19.12
C GLU A 171 -22.73 -14.76 -19.14
N GLY A 172 -24.05 -14.64 -19.31
CA GLY A 172 -24.97 -15.78 -19.24
C GLY A 172 -24.54 -16.90 -20.19
N ALA A 173 -24.30 -18.08 -19.62
CA ALA A 173 -24.25 -19.30 -20.40
C ALA A 173 -25.67 -19.57 -20.96
N GLU A 174 -25.81 -19.39 -22.27
CA GLU A 174 -26.90 -19.94 -23.11
C GLU A 174 -27.04 -21.47 -22.96
#